data_AF-A0A850QXU1-F1
#
_entry.id   AF-A0A850QXU1-F1
#
_cell.length_a   1.000
_cell.length_b   1.000
_cell.length_c   1.000
_cell.angle_alpha   90.00
_cell.angle_beta   90.00
_cell.angle_gamma   90.00
#
_symmetry.space_group_name_H-M   'P 1'
#
loop_
_entity.id
_entity.type
_entity.pdbx_description
1 polymer ?
#
loop_
_entity_poly.entity_id
_entity_poly.type
_entity_poly.pdbx_seq_one_letter_code
_entity_poly.pdbx_strand_id
1 'polypeptide(L)'
;MPYNDRQPMQVIIADNDTYHFQPNVVITYFLDNGSITLDQIIAAFDGYGADLEQFAQLIDSSFDYYVDLPYVSDDALNEMACKINHRNVHLDRVEPTWQPLVRDENGGICFRKNSVVEYLVINNTLTIAELIKSRTIFPIADFEQLFMLCGYSVDAFTSEIVVRQSTVAILHKKAKLFM
;
A
#
# COMPACT_ATOMS: atom_id res chain seq x y z
N MET A 1 -7.12 0.83 22.79
CA MET A 1 -8.09 0.60 21.71
C MET A 1 -7.50 -0.49 20.84
N PRO A 2 -8.21 -1.61 20.56
CA PRO A 2 -7.66 -2.60 19.65
C PRO A 2 -7.43 -1.90 18.31
N TYR A 3 -6.24 -2.06 17.76
CA TYR A 3 -5.89 -1.54 16.44
C TYR A 3 -6.94 -2.01 15.46
N ASN A 4 -7.45 -1.10 14.63
CA ASN A 4 -8.22 -1.51 13.47
C ASN A 4 -7.20 -2.19 12.54
N ASP A 5 -7.14 -3.52 12.57
CA ASP A 5 -6.23 -4.34 11.76
C ASP A 5 -6.52 -4.24 10.26
N ARG A 6 -7.56 -3.50 9.88
CA ARG A 6 -7.99 -3.31 8.50
C ARG A 6 -7.02 -2.41 7.72
N GLN A 7 -6.49 -2.97 6.65
CA GLN A 7 -5.84 -2.22 5.60
C GLN A 7 -6.89 -1.59 4.67
N PRO A 8 -6.67 -0.35 4.18
CA PRO A 8 -7.58 0.22 3.20
C PRO A 8 -7.42 -0.48 1.86
N MET A 9 -8.54 -0.77 1.21
CA MET A 9 -8.55 -1.34 -0.13
C MET A 9 -7.97 -0.35 -1.14
N GLN A 10 -7.17 -0.85 -2.08
CA GLN A 10 -6.61 -0.05 -3.16
C GLN A 10 -7.71 0.49 -4.08
N VAL A 11 -7.37 1.56 -4.79
CA VAL A 11 -8.25 2.12 -5.82
C VAL A 11 -8.55 1.04 -6.86
N ILE A 12 -9.80 0.99 -7.32
CA ILE A 12 -10.21 0.08 -8.40
C ILE A 12 -10.15 0.85 -9.72
N ILE A 13 -9.43 0.30 -10.69
CA ILE A 13 -9.39 0.79 -12.06
C ILE A 13 -10.24 -0.16 -12.92
N ALA A 14 -11.03 0.42 -13.80
CA ALA A 14 -11.78 -0.27 -14.84
C ALA A 14 -11.03 -0.13 -16.17
N ASP A 15 -10.68 -1.26 -16.77
CA ASP A 15 -10.10 -1.33 -18.11
C ASP A 15 -10.98 -2.23 -18.98
N ASN A 16 -11.67 -1.58 -19.93
CA ASN A 16 -12.68 -2.20 -20.78
C ASN A 16 -13.74 -2.97 -19.96
N ASP A 17 -13.73 -4.30 -20.07
CA ASP A 17 -14.67 -5.20 -19.40
C ASP A 17 -14.10 -5.83 -18.11
N THR A 18 -12.93 -5.40 -17.67
CA THR A 18 -12.24 -5.95 -16.50
C THR A 18 -11.98 -4.89 -15.43
N TYR A 19 -11.85 -5.36 -14.19
CA TYR A 19 -11.48 -4.54 -13.05
C TYR A 19 -10.18 -5.06 -12.45
N HIS A 20 -9.34 -4.14 -12.01
CA HIS A 20 -8.10 -4.44 -11.30
C HIS A 20 -7.85 -3.40 -10.23
N PHE A 21 -7.08 -3.79 -9.21
CA PHE A 21 -6.61 -2.85 -8.21
C PHE A 21 -5.48 -2.03 -8.80
N GLN A 22 -5.46 -0.72 -8.53
CA GLN A 22 -4.35 0.13 -8.91
C GLN A 22 -3.08 -0.36 -8.20
N PRO A 23 -2.07 -0.84 -8.94
CA PRO A 23 -0.87 -1.33 -8.33
C PRO A 23 0.01 -0.19 -7.85
N ASN A 24 0.88 -0.52 -6.91
CA ASN A 24 2.03 0.30 -6.59
C ASN A 24 3.22 -0.14 -7.44
N VAL A 25 3.65 0.73 -8.37
CA VAL A 25 4.68 0.35 -9.34
C VAL A 25 6.07 0.19 -8.73
N VAL A 26 6.31 0.78 -7.55
CA VAL A 26 7.56 0.61 -6.83
C VAL A 26 7.60 -0.77 -6.16
N ILE A 27 6.48 -1.21 -5.59
CA ILE A 27 6.36 -2.54 -4.95
C ILE A 27 6.46 -3.66 -5.98
N THR A 28 5.77 -3.54 -7.12
CA THR A 28 5.91 -4.51 -8.23
C THR A 28 7.35 -4.57 -8.73
N TYR A 29 8.02 -3.42 -8.88
CA TYR A 29 9.43 -3.40 -9.26
C TYR A 29 10.34 -4.12 -8.24
N PHE A 30 10.08 -3.96 -6.94
CA PHE A 30 10.80 -4.70 -5.89
C PHE A 30 10.63 -6.21 -6.01
N LEU A 31 9.46 -6.69 -6.42
CA LEU A 31 9.22 -8.12 -6.64
C LEU A 31 9.92 -8.62 -7.91
N ASP A 32 9.84 -7.86 -8.99
CA ASP A 32 10.36 -8.28 -10.29
C ASP A 32 11.89 -8.24 -10.36
N ASN A 33 12.52 -7.32 -9.62
CA ASN A 33 13.96 -7.03 -9.71
C ASN A 33 14.71 -7.28 -8.39
N GLY A 34 14.00 -7.69 -7.35
CA GLY A 34 14.57 -7.93 -6.04
C GLY A 34 14.99 -9.37 -5.81
N SER A 35 15.48 -9.63 -4.59
CA SER A 35 15.90 -10.96 -4.15
C SER A 35 14.81 -11.78 -3.48
N ILE A 36 13.64 -11.19 -3.22
CA ILE A 36 12.53 -11.79 -2.49
C ILE A 36 11.38 -12.10 -3.46
N THR A 37 10.97 -13.36 -3.50
CA THR A 37 9.85 -13.84 -4.32
C THR A 37 8.53 -13.80 -3.57
N LEU A 38 7.40 -13.80 -4.31
CA LEU A 38 6.06 -13.87 -3.74
C LEU A 38 5.87 -15.11 -2.84
N ASP A 39 6.37 -16.27 -3.25
CA ASP A 39 6.28 -17.51 -2.47
C ASP A 39 7.00 -17.41 -1.12
N GLN A 40 8.18 -16.78 -1.11
CA GLN A 40 8.92 -16.53 0.13
C GLN A 40 8.17 -15.59 1.07
N ILE A 41 7.50 -14.59 0.51
CA ILE A 41 6.65 -13.67 1.29
C ILE A 41 5.46 -14.44 1.88
N ILE A 42 4.70 -15.16 1.06
CA ILE A 42 3.53 -15.92 1.53
C ILE A 42 3.92 -16.91 2.63
N ALA A 43 5.06 -17.60 2.46
CA ALA A 43 5.57 -18.54 3.47
C ALA A 43 5.97 -17.85 4.79
N ALA A 44 6.37 -16.58 4.77
CA ALA A 44 6.75 -15.83 5.97
C ALA A 44 5.56 -15.26 6.76
N PHE A 45 4.38 -15.18 6.14
CA PHE A 45 3.21 -14.45 6.67
C PHE A 45 1.98 -15.32 6.93
N ASP A 46 2.16 -16.62 7.17
CA ASP A 46 1.08 -17.55 7.53
C ASP A 46 0.24 -16.98 8.70
N GLY A 47 -0.95 -16.43 8.40
CA GLY A 47 -1.87 -15.81 9.37
C GLY A 47 -2.13 -14.30 9.28
N TYR A 48 -1.46 -13.51 8.42
CA TYR A 48 -1.72 -12.07 8.30
C TYR A 48 -2.67 -11.70 7.15
N GLY A 49 -3.97 -11.95 7.34
CA GLY A 49 -5.01 -11.75 6.31
C GLY A 49 -5.03 -10.34 5.69
N ALA A 50 -5.28 -9.29 6.48
CA ALA A 50 -5.49 -7.94 5.93
C ALA A 50 -4.24 -7.32 5.26
N ASP A 51 -3.04 -7.58 5.81
CA ASP A 51 -1.79 -7.10 5.23
C ASP A 51 -1.49 -7.83 3.90
N LEU A 52 -1.73 -9.15 3.83
CA LEU A 52 -1.61 -9.94 2.59
C LEU A 52 -2.67 -9.57 1.55
N GLU A 53 -3.92 -9.36 1.96
CA GLU A 53 -5.00 -8.88 1.09
C GLU A 53 -4.62 -7.57 0.40
N GLN A 54 -4.21 -6.56 1.17
CA GLN A 54 -3.77 -5.30 0.57
C GLN A 54 -2.51 -5.47 -0.27
N PHE A 55 -1.57 -6.34 0.14
CA PHE A 55 -0.38 -6.62 -0.65
C PHE A 55 -0.72 -7.21 -2.02
N ALA A 56 -1.64 -8.17 -2.08
CA ALA A 56 -2.12 -8.73 -3.35
C ALA A 56 -2.72 -7.66 -4.27
N GLN A 57 -3.47 -6.70 -3.71
CA GLN A 57 -4.01 -5.56 -4.45
C GLN A 57 -2.91 -4.61 -4.96
N LEU A 58 -1.80 -4.48 -4.24
CA LEU A 58 -0.69 -3.59 -4.60
C LEU A 58 0.19 -4.13 -5.73
N ILE A 59 0.11 -5.44 -6.03
CA ILE A 59 0.98 -6.13 -7.00
C ILE A 59 0.27 -6.50 -8.30
N ASP A 60 -0.77 -5.74 -8.66
CA ASP A 60 -1.55 -5.88 -9.90
C ASP A 60 -2.30 -7.21 -10.03
N SER A 61 -2.78 -7.75 -8.91
CA SER A 61 -3.69 -8.89 -8.95
C SER A 61 -4.97 -8.49 -9.68
N SER A 62 -5.23 -9.12 -10.82
CA SER A 62 -6.55 -9.09 -11.46
C SER A 62 -7.63 -9.52 -10.46
N PHE A 63 -8.87 -9.05 -10.63
CA PHE A 63 -9.94 -9.42 -9.70
C PHE A 63 -10.19 -10.92 -9.69
N ASP A 64 -10.18 -11.57 -10.86
CA ASP A 64 -10.35 -13.01 -10.98
C ASP A 64 -9.29 -13.78 -10.19
N TYR A 65 -8.04 -13.33 -10.24
CA TYR A 65 -6.99 -13.92 -9.40
C TYR A 65 -7.19 -13.61 -7.92
N TYR A 66 -7.54 -12.37 -7.59
CA TYR A 66 -7.69 -11.91 -6.22
C TYR A 66 -8.78 -12.67 -5.46
N VAL A 67 -9.92 -12.94 -6.10
CA VAL A 67 -11.04 -13.65 -5.45
C VAL A 67 -10.73 -15.11 -5.15
N ASP A 68 -9.79 -15.71 -5.88
CA ASP A 68 -9.38 -17.11 -5.71
C ASP A 68 -8.26 -17.29 -4.67
N LEU A 69 -7.72 -16.20 -4.13
CA LEU A 69 -6.65 -16.26 -3.13
C LEU A 69 -7.17 -16.81 -1.80
N PRO A 70 -6.53 -17.85 -1.22
CA PRO A 70 -7.04 -18.55 -0.04
C PRO A 70 -7.02 -17.72 1.24
N TYR A 71 -6.34 -16.57 1.23
CA TYR A 71 -6.22 -15.65 2.36
C TYR A 71 -7.10 -14.40 2.23
N VAL A 72 -7.86 -14.27 1.14
CA VAL A 72 -8.78 -13.14 0.95
C VAL A 72 -10.09 -13.43 1.68
N SER A 73 -10.45 -12.55 2.61
CA SER A 73 -11.65 -12.66 3.43
C SER A 73 -12.93 -12.24 2.68
N ASP A 74 -14.06 -12.79 3.11
CA ASP A 74 -15.39 -12.38 2.66
C ASP A 74 -15.62 -10.87 2.85
N ASP A 75 -15.07 -10.28 3.92
CA ASP A 75 -15.19 -8.84 4.18
C ASP A 75 -14.48 -8.01 3.10
N ALA A 76 -13.31 -8.45 2.63
CA ALA A 76 -12.60 -7.82 1.53
C ALA A 76 -13.38 -7.99 0.21
N LEU A 77 -13.93 -9.17 -0.06
CA LEU A 77 -14.76 -9.41 -1.25
C LEU A 77 -16.03 -8.54 -1.24
N ASN A 78 -16.68 -8.42 -0.08
CA ASN A 78 -17.86 -7.58 0.10
C ASN A 78 -17.52 -6.09 -0.08
N GLU A 79 -16.38 -5.61 0.44
CA GLU A 79 -15.93 -4.24 0.21
C GLU A 79 -15.68 -3.97 -1.29
N MET A 80 -15.04 -4.91 -1.97
CA MET A 80 -14.75 -4.82 -3.41
C MET A 80 -16.05 -4.71 -4.21
N ALA A 81 -16.99 -5.64 -3.98
CA ALA A 81 -18.29 -5.63 -4.64
C ALA A 81 -19.07 -4.33 -4.37
N CYS A 82 -19.02 -3.84 -3.12
CA CYS A 82 -19.64 -2.57 -2.74
C CYS A 82 -19.06 -1.39 -3.53
N LYS A 83 -17.73 -1.28 -3.65
CA LYS A 83 -17.08 -0.21 -4.42
C LYS A 83 -17.45 -0.26 -5.90
N ILE A 84 -17.49 -1.44 -6.52
CA ILE A 84 -17.91 -1.60 -7.91
C ILE A 84 -19.36 -1.15 -8.08
N ASN A 85 -20.27 -1.65 -7.23
CA ASN A 85 -21.71 -1.33 -7.32
C ASN A 85 -21.98 0.18 -7.14
N HIS A 86 -21.21 0.85 -6.29
CA HIS A 86 -21.29 2.30 -6.11
C HIS A 86 -20.49 3.11 -7.14
N ARG A 87 -19.93 2.47 -8.17
CA ARG A 87 -19.09 3.09 -9.21
C ARG A 87 -17.91 3.89 -8.62
N ASN A 88 -17.35 3.42 -7.51
CA ASN A 88 -16.08 3.88 -6.97
C ASN A 88 -14.93 3.21 -7.75
N VAL A 89 -14.97 3.38 -9.07
CA VAL A 89 -14.02 2.83 -10.04
C VAL A 89 -13.52 3.96 -10.92
N HIS A 90 -12.26 3.89 -11.31
CA HIS A 90 -11.60 4.90 -12.11
C HIS A 90 -11.25 4.35 -13.49
N LEU A 91 -11.25 5.20 -14.52
CA LEU A 91 -10.87 4.77 -15.87
C LEU A 91 -9.35 4.86 -16.11
N ASP A 92 -8.65 5.54 -15.20
CA ASP A 92 -7.24 5.83 -15.27
C ASP A 92 -6.59 5.76 -13.87
N ARG A 93 -5.26 5.72 -13.86
CA ARG A 93 -4.48 5.79 -12.62
C ARG A 93 -4.72 7.13 -11.92
N VAL A 94 -5.05 7.07 -10.64
CA VAL A 94 -5.28 8.25 -9.79
C VAL A 94 -4.34 8.23 -8.58
N GLU A 95 -4.56 9.14 -7.64
CA GLU A 95 -3.80 9.18 -6.40
C GLU A 95 -3.99 7.88 -5.59
N PRO A 96 -2.89 7.21 -5.15
CA PRO A 96 -2.98 5.97 -4.40
C PRO A 96 -3.70 6.11 -3.06
N THR A 97 -4.23 4.99 -2.58
CA THR A 97 -4.91 4.92 -1.29
C THR A 97 -3.95 5.25 -0.14
N TRP A 98 -4.34 6.20 0.71
CA TRP A 98 -3.60 6.58 1.91
C TRP A 98 -3.71 5.54 3.01
N GLN A 99 -2.62 5.27 3.71
CA GLN A 99 -2.69 4.49 4.95
C GLN A 99 -3.33 5.29 6.09
N PRO A 100 -4.10 4.63 6.97
CA PRO A 100 -4.58 5.25 8.20
C PRO A 100 -3.43 5.79 9.04
N LEU A 101 -3.68 6.83 9.83
CA LEU A 101 -2.75 7.26 10.88
C LEU A 101 -3.09 6.52 12.18
N VAL A 102 -2.06 6.11 12.91
CA VAL A 102 -2.15 5.44 14.20
C VAL A 102 -1.16 6.08 15.18
N ARG A 103 -1.38 5.86 16.48
CA ARG A 103 -0.42 6.23 17.51
C ARG A 103 0.47 5.03 17.81
N ASP A 104 1.78 5.23 17.81
CA ASP A 104 2.73 4.22 18.25
C ASP A 104 2.76 4.09 19.79
N GLU A 105 3.56 3.16 20.28
CA GLU A 105 3.74 2.89 21.72
C GLU A 105 4.31 4.09 22.52
N ASN A 106 5.01 5.00 21.84
CA ASN A 106 5.57 6.23 22.42
C ASN A 106 4.64 7.43 22.26
N GLY A 107 3.44 7.23 21.71
CA GLY A 107 2.45 8.27 21.44
C GLY A 107 2.71 9.10 20.18
N GLY A 108 3.75 8.77 19.41
CA GLY A 108 4.05 9.36 18.10
C GLY A 108 2.99 8.99 17.07
N ILE A 109 2.82 9.84 16.04
CA ILE A 109 1.85 9.59 14.96
C ILE A 109 2.60 8.99 13.77
N CYS A 110 2.17 7.80 13.35
CA CYS A 110 2.72 7.09 12.20
C CYS A 110 1.60 6.56 11.30
N PHE A 111 1.97 6.15 10.09
CA PHE A 111 1.05 5.42 9.24
C PHE A 111 0.89 3.98 9.75
N ARG A 112 -0.31 3.42 9.63
CA ARG A 112 -0.52 1.98 9.78
C ARG A 112 0.31 1.31 8.69
N LYS A 113 1.39 0.66 9.10
CA LYS A 113 2.26 -0.10 8.21
C LYS A 113 1.50 -1.24 7.55
N ASN A 114 2.03 -1.81 6.49
CA ASN A 114 1.70 -3.14 6.00
C ASN A 114 2.95 -4.01 6.24
N SER A 115 2.82 -5.04 7.08
CA SER A 115 3.97 -5.84 7.53
C SER A 115 4.58 -6.64 6.38
N VAL A 116 3.78 -7.01 5.39
CA VAL A 116 4.21 -7.72 4.18
C VAL A 116 5.10 -6.83 3.32
N VAL A 117 4.68 -5.57 3.13
CA VAL A 117 5.46 -4.57 2.39
C VAL A 117 6.74 -4.20 3.14
N GLU A 118 6.67 -4.02 4.46
CA GLU A 118 7.85 -3.78 5.30
C GLU A 118 8.87 -4.92 5.16
N TYR A 119 8.40 -6.18 5.23
CA TYR A 119 9.26 -7.34 5.05
C TYR A 119 9.89 -7.40 3.67
N LEU A 120 9.11 -7.16 2.61
CA LEU A 120 9.63 -7.08 1.25
C LEU A 120 10.78 -6.08 1.18
N VAL A 121 10.59 -4.85 1.70
CA VAL A 121 11.60 -3.80 1.63
C VAL A 121 12.85 -4.11 2.47
N ILE A 122 12.68 -4.62 3.70
CA ILE A 122 13.81 -4.89 4.61
C ILE A 122 14.66 -6.06 4.14
N ASN A 123 14.05 -7.09 3.56
CA ASN A 123 14.74 -8.32 3.17
C ASN A 123 15.18 -8.33 1.70
N ASN A 124 14.88 -7.27 0.94
CA ASN A 124 15.37 -7.13 -0.41
C ASN A 124 16.83 -6.66 -0.43
N THR A 125 17.59 -7.11 -1.42
CA THR A 125 18.90 -6.54 -1.72
C THR A 125 18.80 -5.14 -2.32
N LEU A 126 17.73 -4.86 -3.05
CA LEU A 126 17.45 -3.54 -3.60
C LEU A 126 16.92 -2.64 -2.49
N THR A 127 17.45 -1.43 -2.36
CA THR A 127 16.99 -0.46 -1.36
C THR A 127 16.14 0.66 -1.97
N ILE A 128 15.28 1.29 -1.16
CA ILE A 128 14.52 2.48 -1.59
C ILE A 128 15.47 3.60 -2.04
N ALA A 129 16.59 3.78 -1.34
CA ALA A 129 17.58 4.80 -1.66
C ALA A 129 18.23 4.57 -3.04
N GLU A 130 18.47 3.32 -3.42
CA GLU A 130 18.96 2.98 -4.76
C GLU A 130 17.88 3.22 -5.82
N LEU A 131 16.62 2.89 -5.54
CA LEU A 131 15.52 3.17 -6.47
C LEU A 131 15.35 4.66 -6.74
N ILE A 132 15.38 5.51 -5.70
CA ILE A 132 15.33 6.97 -5.84
C ILE A 132 16.49 7.47 -6.71
N LYS A 133 17.68 6.85 -6.61
CA LYS A 133 18.87 7.23 -7.40
C LYS A 133 18.87 6.68 -8.83
N SER A 134 18.18 5.55 -9.07
CA SER A 134 18.24 4.78 -10.32
C SER A 134 17.76 5.53 -11.56
N ARG A 135 17.17 6.73 -11.41
CA ARG A 135 16.52 7.53 -12.47
C ARG A 135 15.40 6.78 -13.19
N THR A 136 14.96 5.62 -12.70
CA THR A 136 13.73 4.98 -13.13
C THR A 136 12.57 5.92 -12.81
N ILE A 137 11.70 6.15 -13.80
CA ILE A 137 10.59 7.09 -13.68
C ILE A 137 9.43 6.36 -12.98
N PHE A 138 9.49 6.30 -11.65
CA PHE A 138 8.33 5.91 -10.84
C PHE A 138 7.50 7.15 -10.53
N PRO A 139 6.15 7.05 -10.50
CA PRO A 139 5.32 8.12 -9.99
C PRO A 139 5.67 8.41 -8.52
N ILE A 140 5.85 9.68 -8.20
CA ILE A 140 6.17 10.12 -6.83
C ILE A 140 5.12 9.62 -5.82
N ALA A 141 3.86 9.53 -6.23
CA ALA A 141 2.77 9.05 -5.39
C ALA A 141 2.96 7.60 -4.93
N ASP A 142 3.66 6.75 -5.70
CA ASP A 142 3.97 5.37 -5.29
C ASP A 142 5.05 5.30 -4.24
N PHE A 143 6.06 6.16 -4.31
CA PHE A 143 7.05 6.29 -3.23
C PHE A 143 6.39 6.81 -1.95
N GLU A 144 5.53 7.82 -2.07
CA GLU A 144 4.75 8.31 -0.93
C GLU A 144 3.92 7.18 -0.31
N GLN A 145 3.17 6.42 -1.11
CA GLN A 145 2.41 5.29 -0.60
C GLN A 145 3.31 4.20 0.00
N LEU A 146 4.48 3.92 -0.60
CA LEU A 146 5.45 2.97 -0.05
C LEU A 146 5.92 3.39 1.35
N PHE A 147 6.28 4.67 1.55
CA PHE A 147 6.66 5.15 2.87
C PHE A 147 5.53 5.01 3.90
N MET A 148 4.29 5.27 3.48
CA MET A 148 3.12 5.05 4.33
C MET A 148 2.97 3.56 4.69
N LEU A 149 3.11 2.67 3.70
CA LEU A 149 3.06 1.22 3.88
C LEU A 149 4.21 0.69 4.74
N CYS A 150 5.38 1.33 4.74
CA CYS A 150 6.48 1.01 5.65
C CYS A 150 6.28 1.59 7.06
N GLY A 151 5.15 2.23 7.36
CA GLY A 151 4.82 2.70 8.70
C GLY A 151 5.59 3.93 9.16
N TYR A 152 6.04 4.77 8.22
CA TYR A 152 6.79 5.98 8.56
C TYR A 152 6.04 6.83 9.58
N SER A 153 6.77 7.47 10.49
CA SER A 153 6.22 8.55 11.30
C SER A 153 5.88 9.74 10.39
N VAL A 154 4.96 10.60 10.83
CA VAL A 154 4.64 11.84 10.11
C VAL A 154 5.89 12.69 9.89
N ASP A 155 6.75 12.81 10.91
CA ASP A 155 7.99 13.59 10.82
C ASP A 155 8.99 12.98 9.84
N ALA A 156 9.19 11.65 9.88
CA ALA A 156 10.07 10.97 8.94
C ALA A 156 9.55 11.10 7.50
N PHE A 157 8.26 10.86 7.29
CA PHE A 157 7.61 10.97 5.98
C PHE A 157 7.76 12.38 5.39
N THR A 158 7.51 13.42 6.18
CA THR A 158 7.61 14.81 5.71
C THR A 158 9.05 15.27 5.45
N SER A 159 10.04 14.53 5.96
CA SER A 159 11.46 14.81 5.76
C SER A 159 12.03 14.13 4.50
N GLU A 160 11.28 13.23 3.85
CA GLU A 160 11.73 12.51 2.67
C GLU A 160 11.79 13.41 1.43
N ILE A 161 12.89 13.33 0.68
CA ILE A 161 13.19 14.27 -0.42
C ILE A 161 12.21 14.18 -1.59
N VAL A 162 11.63 12.99 -1.81
CA VAL A 162 10.70 12.75 -2.92
C VAL A 162 9.25 13.09 -2.56
N VAL A 163 8.94 13.40 -1.30
CA VAL A 163 7.56 13.68 -0.86
C VAL A 163 7.12 15.08 -1.30
N ARG A 164 5.95 15.17 -1.92
CA ARG A 164 5.39 16.41 -2.46
C ARG A 164 4.95 17.32 -1.32
N GLN A 165 5.21 18.62 -1.48
CA GLN A 165 4.75 19.66 -0.55
C GLN A 165 3.21 19.69 -0.42
N SER A 166 2.49 19.36 -1.49
CA SER A 166 1.03 19.21 -1.44
C SER A 166 0.59 18.05 -0.54
N THR A 167 1.29 16.92 -0.59
CA THR A 167 1.04 15.76 0.26
C THR A 167 1.31 16.10 1.73
N VAL A 168 2.43 16.78 2.02
CA VAL A 168 2.75 17.29 3.38
C VAL A 168 1.64 18.20 3.91
N ALA A 169 1.16 19.15 3.09
CA ALA A 169 0.09 20.06 3.48
C ALA A 169 -1.23 19.34 3.82
N ILE A 170 -1.57 18.26 3.09
CA ILE A 170 -2.73 17.41 3.40
C ILE A 170 -2.50 16.64 4.70
N LEU A 171 -1.31 16.07 4.88
CA LEU A 171 -0.97 15.28 6.06
C LEU A 171 -1.04 16.12 7.34
N HIS A 172 -0.50 17.33 7.35
CA HIS A 172 -0.61 18.23 8.51
C HIS A 172 -2.06 18.54 8.89
N LYS A 173 -2.99 18.63 7.92
CA LYS A 173 -4.42 18.81 8.21
C LYS A 173 -5.03 17.55 8.85
N LYS A 174 -4.66 16.36 8.37
CA LYS A 174 -5.12 15.08 8.93
C LYS A 174 -4.55 14.82 10.33
N ALA A 175 -3.25 15.08 10.53
CA ALA A 175 -2.57 14.85 11.80
C ALA A 175 -3.09 15.74 12.94
N LYS A 176 -3.60 16.94 12.64
CA LYS A 176 -4.27 17.80 13.64
C LYS A 176 -5.50 17.15 14.29
N LEU A 177 -6.14 16.18 13.63
CA LEU A 177 -7.27 15.43 14.21
C LEU A 177 -6.82 14.41 15.28
N PHE A 178 -5.51 14.15 15.36
CA PHE A 178 -4.92 13.25 16.35
C PHE A 178 -4.35 14.01 17.56
N MET A 179 -4.22 15.34 17.49
CA MET A 179 -3.74 16.19 18.59
C MET A 179 -4.90 16.59 19.51
#